data_AF-A0A2N8TIP5-F1
#
_entry.id   AF-A0A2N8TIP5-F1
#
_cell.length_a   1.000
_cell.length_b   1.000
_cell.length_c   1.000
_cell.angle_alpha   90.00
_cell.angle_beta   90.00
_cell.angle_gamma   90.00
#
_symmetry.space_group_name_H-M   'P 1'
#
loop_
_entity.id
_entity.type
_entity.pdbx_description
1 polymer ?
#
loop_
_entity_poly.entity_id
_entity_poly.type
_entity_poly.pdbx_seq_one_letter_code
_entity_poly.pdbx_strand_id
1 'polypeptide(L)'
;MIITTSLPTARSLQPPPLRTGVVRIASIDVEWTKNYRIQNGQRPFCYSVAWLDLPAGRTPDLADVPFEWTSVYVEEPGEMDELIRHAAATVAAAAETSRIITGHQFCSDLAVLEANAPTDALPRLQEARAQWKARREADPDETHYVDTRFDAGHLLAGKSRRLVDVCNELGLDVTQPELLKVTMPAWHRRWVEDGQEEGRERVSVLNLRHSLSTAYVAAHSAGLAKWADEGLNVNRAIAEGAKGAWSWLENPIFTNLLEDRSCPSESAALSPSKELRPPAKRRSSTR
;
A
#
# COMPACT_ATOMS: atom_id res chain seq x y z
N MET A 1 -5.57 6.87 -18.78
CA MET A 1 -5.20 6.45 -17.42
C MET A 1 -6.37 5.68 -16.87
N ILE A 2 -6.15 4.51 -16.29
CA ILE A 2 -7.23 3.64 -15.82
C ILE A 2 -7.48 3.90 -14.35
N ILE A 3 -8.71 4.30 -14.02
CA ILE A 3 -9.17 4.51 -12.64
C ILE A 3 -10.25 3.49 -12.35
N THR A 4 -10.00 2.64 -11.36
CA THR A 4 -10.96 1.65 -10.86
C THR A 4 -11.25 1.98 -9.39
N THR A 5 -12.52 1.97 -8.97
CA THR A 5 -12.91 2.43 -7.63
C THR A 5 -14.19 1.74 -7.17
N SER A 6 -14.38 1.62 -5.86
CA SER A 6 -15.66 1.24 -5.25
C SER A 6 -16.71 2.36 -5.29
N LEU A 7 -16.30 3.59 -5.60
CA LEU A 7 -17.18 4.76 -5.61
C LEU A 7 -17.99 4.85 -6.91
N PRO A 8 -19.20 5.45 -6.86
CA PRO A 8 -19.95 5.75 -8.07
C PRO A 8 -19.12 6.59 -9.05
N THR A 9 -19.30 6.36 -10.35
CA THR A 9 -18.52 7.03 -11.42
C THR A 9 -18.48 8.56 -11.29
N ALA A 10 -19.55 9.18 -10.78
CA ALA A 10 -19.62 10.62 -10.54
C ALA A 10 -18.63 11.15 -9.47
N ARG A 11 -17.96 10.26 -8.73
CA ARG A 11 -17.06 10.58 -7.59
C ARG A 11 -15.72 9.86 -7.66
N SER A 12 -15.34 9.29 -8.81
CA SER A 12 -14.12 8.47 -8.92
C SER A 12 -12.82 9.18 -8.54
N LEU A 13 -12.83 10.52 -8.54
CA LEU A 13 -11.69 11.38 -8.20
C LEU A 13 -11.80 12.05 -6.83
N GLN A 14 -12.82 11.71 -6.03
CA GLN A 14 -13.07 12.30 -4.72
C GLN A 14 -12.94 11.24 -3.62
N PRO A 15 -12.55 11.64 -2.38
CA PRO A 15 -12.65 10.73 -1.25
C PRO A 15 -14.11 10.30 -1.03
N PRO A 16 -14.36 9.13 -0.40
CA PRO A 16 -15.69 8.74 0.01
C PRO A 16 -16.31 9.79 0.94
N PRO A 17 -17.64 9.97 0.96
CA PRO A 17 -18.30 10.83 1.94
C PRO A 17 -17.87 10.47 3.37
N LEU A 18 -17.54 11.47 4.20
CA LEU A 18 -17.21 11.24 5.60
C LEU A 18 -18.47 10.84 6.38
N ARG A 19 -18.42 9.66 7.02
CA ARG A 19 -19.50 9.19 7.88
C ARG A 19 -19.42 9.90 9.24
N THR A 20 -20.57 10.18 9.85
CA THR A 20 -20.61 10.79 11.19
C THR A 20 -20.22 9.77 12.26
N GLY A 21 -19.45 10.18 13.27
CA GLY A 21 -19.09 9.33 14.41
C GLY A 21 -18.06 8.25 14.10
N VAL A 22 -17.17 8.50 13.12
CA VAL A 22 -16.10 7.58 12.74
C VAL A 22 -14.72 8.25 12.86
N VAL A 23 -13.70 7.43 13.01
CA VAL A 23 -12.29 7.77 12.78
C VAL A 23 -11.91 7.22 11.42
N ARG A 24 -11.52 8.11 10.50
CA ARG A 24 -11.11 7.72 9.15
C ARG A 24 -9.60 7.52 9.06
N ILE A 25 -9.21 6.40 8.44
CA ILE A 25 -7.85 6.08 8.03
C ILE A 25 -7.80 6.08 6.50
N ALA A 26 -6.87 6.82 5.92
CA ALA A 26 -6.54 6.76 4.50
C ALA A 26 -5.17 6.12 4.35
N SER A 27 -5.11 4.94 3.71
CA SER A 27 -3.85 4.29 3.40
C SER A 27 -3.53 4.38 1.93
N ILE A 28 -2.33 4.85 1.59
CA ILE A 28 -1.88 5.10 0.22
C ILE A 28 -0.61 4.28 -0.02
N ASP A 29 -0.55 3.62 -1.18
CA ASP A 29 0.63 2.89 -1.65
C ASP A 29 0.89 3.26 -3.12
N VAL A 30 2.13 3.60 -3.46
CA VAL A 30 2.53 3.98 -4.82
C VAL A 30 3.50 2.94 -5.34
N GLU A 31 3.38 2.56 -6.61
CA GLU A 31 4.34 1.67 -7.26
C GLU A 31 5.08 2.39 -8.38
N TRP A 32 6.38 2.11 -8.47
CA TRP A 32 7.27 2.77 -9.43
C TRP A 32 8.31 1.82 -10.01
N THR A 33 8.75 2.15 -11.22
CA THR A 33 9.86 1.44 -11.86
C THR A 33 11.17 1.78 -11.16
N LYS A 34 12.07 0.80 -11.07
CA LYS A 34 13.40 0.97 -10.47
C LYS A 34 14.45 1.13 -11.56
N ASN A 35 15.04 2.31 -11.68
CA ASN A 35 16.23 2.53 -12.49
C ASN A 35 17.38 3.07 -11.64
N TYR A 36 18.20 2.16 -11.11
CA TYR A 36 19.33 2.50 -10.24
C TYR A 36 20.52 3.14 -10.97
N ARG A 37 20.50 3.21 -12.30
CA ARG A 37 21.59 3.80 -13.10
C ARG A 37 21.43 5.31 -13.30
N ILE A 38 20.24 5.84 -13.07
CA ILE A 38 19.91 7.24 -13.30
C ILE A 38 19.39 7.82 -11.99
N GLN A 39 20.00 8.90 -11.52
CA GLN A 39 19.47 9.66 -10.39
C GLN A 39 18.06 10.15 -10.74
N ASN A 40 17.08 9.90 -9.88
CA ASN A 40 15.65 10.14 -10.14
C ASN A 40 15.08 9.38 -11.34
N GLY A 41 15.70 8.27 -11.76
CA GLY A 41 15.16 7.39 -12.81
C GLY A 41 13.93 6.57 -12.40
N GLN A 42 13.39 6.80 -11.21
CA GLN A 42 12.21 6.12 -10.69
C GLN A 42 10.97 6.79 -11.27
N ARG A 43 10.12 6.01 -11.95
CA ARG A 43 8.88 6.51 -12.57
C ARG A 43 7.67 5.86 -11.90
N PRO A 44 6.80 6.61 -11.21
CA PRO A 44 5.55 6.07 -10.69
C PRO A 44 4.66 5.63 -11.85
N PHE A 45 3.97 4.50 -11.69
CA PHE A 45 3.10 3.95 -12.74
C PHE A 45 1.73 3.52 -12.21
N CYS A 46 1.58 3.30 -10.92
CA CYS A 46 0.27 3.17 -10.31
C CYS A 46 0.30 3.60 -8.85
N TYR A 47 -0.88 3.86 -8.30
CA TYR A 47 -1.05 3.96 -6.87
C TYR A 47 -2.46 3.50 -6.50
N SER A 48 -2.66 3.22 -5.23
CA SER A 48 -3.99 2.96 -4.69
C SER A 48 -4.17 3.66 -3.36
N VAL A 49 -5.44 3.84 -3.00
CA VAL A 49 -5.85 4.32 -1.68
C VAL A 49 -6.97 3.43 -1.15
N ALA A 50 -6.85 3.04 0.11
CA ALA A 50 -7.90 2.39 0.88
C ALA A 50 -8.38 3.34 1.99
N TRP A 51 -9.69 3.51 2.10
CA TRP A 51 -10.35 4.35 3.09
C TRP A 51 -11.12 3.47 4.07
N LEU A 52 -10.76 3.58 5.35
CA LEU A 52 -11.35 2.79 6.43
C LEU A 52 -12.01 3.72 7.44
N ASP A 53 -13.33 3.61 7.58
CA ASP A 53 -14.10 4.35 8.57
C ASP A 53 -14.40 3.46 9.78
N LEU A 54 -13.72 3.72 10.90
CA LEU A 54 -13.87 2.96 12.14
C LEU A 54 -14.84 3.69 13.09
N PRO A 55 -15.84 3.02 13.70
CA PRO A 55 -16.74 3.64 14.66
C PRO A 55 -15.97 4.22 15.85
N ALA A 56 -16.16 5.51 16.13
CA ALA A 56 -15.49 6.18 17.24
C ALA A 56 -15.89 5.59 18.60
N GLY A 57 -14.92 5.44 19.50
CA GLY A 57 -15.15 4.93 20.87
C GLY A 57 -15.43 3.42 20.95
N ARG A 58 -15.22 2.67 19.88
CA ARG A 58 -15.29 1.20 19.86
C ARG A 58 -14.07 0.62 19.15
N THR A 59 -13.78 -0.65 19.42
CA THR A 59 -12.72 -1.40 18.75
C THR A 59 -13.36 -2.53 17.95
N PRO A 60 -13.78 -2.28 16.70
CA PRO A 60 -14.39 -3.30 15.85
C PRO A 60 -13.40 -4.40 15.46
N ASP A 61 -13.94 -5.54 15.02
CA ASP A 61 -13.18 -6.54 14.27
C ASP A 61 -13.03 -6.08 12.81
N LEU A 62 -11.80 -5.99 12.32
CA LEU A 62 -11.47 -5.56 10.96
C LEU A 62 -12.02 -6.48 9.87
N ALA A 63 -12.33 -7.74 10.21
CA ALA A 63 -13.03 -8.64 9.28
C ALA A 63 -14.42 -8.12 8.88
N ASP A 64 -15.08 -7.36 9.77
CA ASP A 64 -16.43 -6.86 9.59
C ASP A 64 -16.49 -5.40 9.11
N VAL A 65 -15.33 -4.73 8.99
CA VAL A 65 -15.27 -3.32 8.60
C VAL A 65 -15.13 -3.21 7.07
N PRO A 66 -16.13 -2.65 6.36
CA PRO A 66 -16.00 -2.39 4.94
C PRO A 66 -14.97 -1.27 4.69
N PHE A 67 -14.34 -1.31 3.53
CA PHE A 67 -13.44 -0.25 3.07
C PHE A 67 -13.87 0.25 1.69
N GLU A 68 -13.62 1.52 1.43
CA GLU A 68 -13.74 2.11 0.10
C GLU A 68 -12.35 2.23 -0.51
N TRP A 69 -12.24 2.23 -1.84
CA TRP A 69 -10.92 2.27 -2.48
C TRP A 69 -10.93 2.90 -3.86
N THR A 70 -9.75 3.35 -4.26
CA THR A 70 -9.44 3.79 -5.62
C THR A 70 -8.07 3.24 -6.01
N SER A 71 -7.99 2.63 -7.19
CA SER A 71 -6.75 2.19 -7.84
C SER A 71 -6.59 2.95 -9.15
N VAL A 72 -5.40 3.50 -9.37
CA VAL A 72 -5.09 4.31 -10.54
C VAL A 72 -3.83 3.77 -11.20
N TYR A 73 -3.92 3.49 -12.50
CA TYR A 73 -2.86 2.84 -13.26
C TYR A 73 -2.63 3.56 -14.59
N VAL A 74 -1.36 3.82 -14.95
CA VAL A 74 -1.05 4.44 -16.24
C VAL A 74 -1.28 3.45 -17.38
N GLU A 75 -2.06 3.87 -18.35
CA GLU A 75 -2.33 3.14 -19.58
C GLU A 75 -1.22 3.41 -20.59
N GLU A 76 -0.81 4.67 -20.70
CA GLU A 76 0.22 5.13 -21.63
C GLU A 76 1.37 5.87 -20.91
N PRO A 77 2.61 5.85 -21.43
CA PRO A 77 3.75 6.54 -20.81
C PRO A 77 3.55 8.05 -20.58
N GLY A 78 2.69 8.70 -21.38
CA GLY A 78 2.41 10.14 -21.30
C GLY A 78 1.58 10.56 -20.08
N GLU A 79 1.02 9.61 -19.34
CA GLU A 79 0.02 9.87 -18.30
C GLU A 79 0.62 10.06 -16.90
N MET A 80 1.94 9.97 -16.78
CA MET A 80 2.64 10.04 -15.49
C MET A 80 2.35 11.35 -14.74
N ASP A 81 2.32 12.49 -15.43
CA ASP A 81 2.02 13.78 -14.79
C ASP A 81 0.59 13.82 -14.25
N GLU A 82 -0.36 13.22 -14.97
CA GLU A 82 -1.75 13.10 -14.53
C GLU A 82 -1.88 12.19 -13.31
N LEU A 83 -1.21 11.03 -13.32
CA LEU A 83 -1.11 10.13 -12.17
C LEU A 83 -0.60 10.88 -10.93
N ILE A 84 0.47 11.66 -11.06
CA ILE A 84 1.08 12.37 -9.94
C ILE A 84 0.17 13.49 -9.43
N ARG A 85 -0.48 14.26 -10.31
CA ARG A 85 -1.48 15.25 -9.90
C ARG A 85 -2.62 14.60 -9.11
N HIS A 86 -3.10 13.46 -9.58
CA HIS A 86 -4.20 12.73 -8.95
C HIS A 86 -3.78 12.15 -7.58
N ALA A 87 -2.58 11.57 -7.49
CA ALA A 87 -2.01 11.12 -6.22
C ALA A 87 -1.81 12.28 -5.23
N ALA A 88 -1.26 13.41 -5.68
CA ALA A 88 -1.06 14.61 -4.84
C ALA A 88 -2.39 15.19 -4.33
N ALA A 89 -3.42 15.23 -5.18
CA ALA A 89 -4.77 15.62 -4.78
C ALA A 89 -5.37 14.63 -3.77
N THR A 90 -5.15 13.33 -3.95
CA THR A 90 -5.60 12.29 -3.01
C THR A 90 -4.94 12.42 -1.65
N VAL A 91 -3.63 12.66 -1.60
CA VAL A 91 -2.88 12.89 -0.34
C VAL A 91 -3.39 14.15 0.37
N ALA A 92 -3.62 15.24 -0.36
CA ALA A 92 -4.19 16.46 0.22
C ALA A 92 -5.61 16.23 0.77
N ALA A 93 -6.48 15.56 0.00
CA ALA A 93 -7.82 15.22 0.45
C ALA A 93 -7.81 14.28 1.67
N ALA A 94 -6.85 13.36 1.75
CA ALA A 94 -6.65 12.53 2.93
C ALA A 94 -6.26 13.37 4.16
N ALA A 95 -5.39 14.36 4.00
CA ALA A 95 -5.02 15.29 5.07
C ALA A 95 -6.21 16.14 5.55
N GLU A 96 -7.16 16.46 4.67
CA GLU A 96 -8.36 17.22 5.01
C GLU A 96 -9.45 16.38 5.69
N THR A 97 -9.52 15.07 5.40
CA THR A 97 -10.70 14.25 5.73
C THR A 97 -10.42 13.06 6.65
N SER A 98 -9.15 12.71 6.85
CA SER A 98 -8.75 11.54 7.65
C SER A 98 -8.03 11.98 8.91
N ARG A 99 -8.21 11.20 9.98
CA ARG A 99 -7.41 11.36 11.20
C ARG A 99 -6.04 10.72 11.06
N ILE A 100 -5.97 9.57 10.39
CA ILE A 100 -4.71 8.87 10.13
C ILE A 100 -4.48 8.81 8.63
N ILE A 101 -3.37 9.36 8.16
CA ILE A 101 -2.85 9.16 6.80
C ILE A 101 -1.68 8.20 6.89
N THR A 102 -1.70 7.11 6.13
CA THR A 102 -0.70 6.06 6.30
C THR A 102 -0.23 5.43 5.00
N GLY A 103 0.99 4.89 5.04
CA GLY A 103 1.62 4.10 3.99
C GLY A 103 2.69 3.22 4.64
N HIS A 104 3.19 2.22 3.93
CA HIS A 104 4.32 1.41 4.40
C HIS A 104 5.59 1.84 3.65
N GLN A 105 6.53 2.52 4.32
CA GLN A 105 7.58 3.31 3.66
C GLN A 105 7.04 4.52 2.91
N PHE A 106 6.01 5.17 3.43
CA PHE A 106 5.35 6.28 2.78
C PHE A 106 6.29 7.45 2.45
N CYS A 107 7.39 7.60 3.19
CA CYS A 107 8.44 8.55 2.82
C CYS A 107 9.04 8.34 1.42
N SER A 108 9.14 7.09 0.98
CA SER A 108 9.68 6.73 -0.33
C SER A 108 8.66 7.05 -1.41
N ASP A 109 7.39 6.71 -1.18
CA ASP A 109 6.29 7.02 -2.09
C ASP A 109 6.20 8.53 -2.33
N LEU A 110 6.14 9.29 -1.24
CA LEU A 110 6.12 10.76 -1.29
C LEU A 110 7.38 11.32 -1.95
N ALA A 111 8.56 10.71 -1.76
CA ALA A 111 9.80 11.18 -2.39
C ALA A 111 9.80 10.95 -3.89
N VAL A 112 9.29 9.80 -4.35
CA VAL A 112 9.20 9.46 -5.77
C VAL A 112 8.17 10.34 -6.46
N LEU A 113 7.02 10.57 -5.83
CA LEU A 113 6.02 11.51 -6.32
C LEU A 113 6.60 12.93 -6.41
N GLU A 114 7.20 13.46 -5.34
CA GLU A 114 7.79 14.81 -5.31
C GLU A 114 8.86 14.97 -6.40
N ALA A 115 9.77 13.99 -6.54
CA ALA A 115 10.87 14.06 -7.50
C ALA A 115 10.44 14.05 -8.97
N ASN A 116 9.22 13.60 -9.26
CA ASN A 116 8.63 13.57 -10.60
C ASN A 116 7.47 14.56 -10.78
N ALA A 117 7.14 15.36 -9.75
CA ALA A 117 5.93 16.14 -9.76
C ALA A 117 5.97 17.30 -10.76
N PRO A 118 4.89 17.52 -11.53
CA PRO A 118 4.71 18.77 -12.24
C PRO A 118 4.56 19.92 -11.23
N THR A 119 4.86 21.15 -11.66
CA THR A 119 4.94 22.34 -10.79
C THR A 119 3.68 22.59 -9.98
N ASP A 120 2.50 22.26 -10.51
CA ASP A 120 1.20 22.46 -9.87
C ASP A 120 0.89 21.43 -8.77
N ALA A 121 1.46 20.22 -8.84
CA ALA A 121 1.30 19.18 -7.83
C ALA A 121 2.33 19.26 -6.70
N LEU A 122 3.49 19.88 -6.97
CA LEU A 122 4.64 19.90 -6.08
C LEU A 122 4.35 20.46 -4.67
N PRO A 123 3.62 21.59 -4.48
CA PRO A 123 3.40 22.15 -3.15
C PRO A 123 2.67 21.19 -2.20
N ARG A 124 1.67 20.46 -2.69
CA ARG A 124 0.89 19.48 -1.91
C ARG A 124 1.78 18.34 -1.41
N LEU A 125 2.68 17.85 -2.26
CA LEU A 125 3.60 16.77 -1.92
C LEU A 125 4.69 17.24 -0.95
N GLN A 126 5.18 18.48 -1.09
CA GLN A 126 6.12 19.08 -0.16
C GLN A 126 5.52 19.25 1.24
N GLU A 127 4.27 19.71 1.32
CA GLU A 127 3.52 19.82 2.56
C GLU A 127 3.33 18.45 3.22
N ALA A 128 2.84 17.45 2.47
CA ALA A 128 2.69 16.08 2.96
C ALA A 128 4.01 15.51 3.50
N ARG A 129 5.13 15.79 2.83
CA ARG A 129 6.46 15.36 3.29
C ARG A 129 6.93 16.08 4.54
N ALA A 130 6.62 17.37 4.68
CA ALA A 130 6.92 18.12 5.89
C ALA A 130 6.14 17.54 7.08
N GLN A 131 4.84 17.30 6.91
CA GLN A 131 3.99 16.68 7.93
C GLN A 131 4.45 15.24 8.26
N TRP A 132 4.79 14.42 7.25
CA TRP A 132 5.34 13.08 7.47
C TRP A 132 6.67 13.10 8.26
N LYS A 133 7.53 14.10 8.03
CA LYS A 133 8.79 14.26 8.79
C LYS A 133 8.53 14.64 10.25
N ALA A 134 7.54 15.50 10.50
CA ALA A 134 7.13 15.95 11.83
C ALA A 134 6.24 14.92 12.57
N ARG A 135 5.84 13.83 11.93
CA ARG A 135 4.78 12.92 12.42
C ARG A 135 4.96 12.36 13.82
N ARG A 136 6.20 12.23 14.31
CA ARG A 136 6.49 11.71 15.65
C ARG A 136 6.12 12.68 16.77
N GLU A 137 5.92 13.95 16.42
CA GLU A 137 5.57 15.03 17.33
C GLU A 137 4.08 15.41 17.21
N ALA A 138 3.35 14.77 16.31
CA ALA A 138 1.95 15.08 16.05
C ALA A 138 1.04 14.59 17.19
N ASP A 139 -0.05 15.33 17.42
CA ASP A 139 -1.09 14.91 18.34
C ASP A 139 -1.87 13.72 17.72
N PRO A 140 -1.90 12.54 18.36
CA PRO A 140 -2.69 11.40 17.87
C PRO A 140 -4.20 11.68 17.85
N ASP A 141 -4.66 12.74 18.53
CA ASP A 141 -6.03 13.23 18.53
C ASP A 141 -6.42 14.08 17.32
N GLU A 142 -5.41 14.60 16.60
CA GLU A 142 -5.59 15.37 15.39
C GLU A 142 -5.21 14.56 14.14
N THR A 143 -5.32 15.18 12.97
CA THR A 143 -4.83 14.60 11.73
C THR A 143 -3.31 14.42 11.78
N HIS A 144 -2.84 13.20 11.55
CA HIS A 144 -1.42 12.89 11.56
C HIS A 144 -1.04 11.77 10.59
N TYR A 145 0.26 11.69 10.30
CA TYR A 145 0.83 10.66 9.45
C TYR A 145 1.34 9.48 10.29
N VAL A 146 1.14 8.26 9.79
CA VAL A 146 1.71 7.04 10.37
C VAL A 146 2.43 6.27 9.26
N ASP A 147 3.69 5.93 9.46
CA ASP A 147 4.42 5.03 8.56
C ASP A 147 4.59 3.67 9.22
N THR A 148 3.81 2.69 8.79
CA THR A 148 3.73 1.39 9.48
C THR A 148 5.05 0.65 9.49
N ARG A 149 5.99 0.96 8.59
CA ARG A 149 7.35 0.40 8.68
C ARG A 149 8.09 0.84 9.92
N PHE A 150 7.95 2.11 10.28
CA PHE A 150 8.75 2.75 11.32
C PHE A 150 8.01 2.84 12.65
N ASP A 151 6.69 2.97 12.62
CA ASP A 151 5.90 3.41 13.77
C ASP A 151 5.12 2.24 14.42
N ALA A 152 4.89 1.14 13.68
CA ALA A 152 4.25 -0.08 14.22
C ALA A 152 5.23 -1.03 14.95
N GLY A 153 6.49 -0.62 15.17
CA GLY A 153 7.54 -1.48 15.69
C GLY A 153 7.30 -2.02 17.11
N HIS A 154 6.43 -1.37 17.89
CA HIS A 154 6.07 -1.80 19.25
C HIS A 154 5.17 -3.03 19.27
N LEU A 155 4.52 -3.37 18.14
CA LEU A 155 3.73 -4.58 17.98
C LEU A 155 4.57 -5.80 17.58
N LEU A 156 5.86 -5.60 17.28
CA LEU A 156 6.69 -6.58 16.57
C LEU A 156 7.91 -7.00 17.40
N ALA A 157 8.07 -8.30 17.63
CA ALA A 157 9.26 -8.95 18.17
C ALA A 157 10.32 -9.24 17.08
N GLY A 158 9.92 -9.42 15.82
CA GLY A 158 10.78 -9.70 14.70
C GLY A 158 11.68 -8.52 14.31
N LYS A 159 12.74 -8.81 13.53
CA LYS A 159 13.68 -7.78 13.04
C LYS A 159 13.30 -7.21 11.69
N SER A 160 12.52 -7.94 10.89
CA SER A 160 12.13 -7.47 9.56
C SER A 160 11.04 -6.41 9.66
N ARG A 161 11.10 -5.46 8.72
CA ARG A 161 10.12 -4.37 8.58
C ARG A 161 9.66 -4.25 7.13
N ARG A 162 9.67 -5.36 6.37
CA ARG A 162 8.97 -5.45 5.09
C ARG A 162 7.49 -5.64 5.37
N LEU A 163 6.60 -5.04 4.59
CA LEU A 163 5.16 -5.10 4.82
C LEU A 163 4.67 -6.54 5.02
N VAL A 164 5.07 -7.46 4.13
CA VAL A 164 4.70 -8.88 4.23
C VAL A 164 5.12 -9.54 5.55
N ASP A 165 6.31 -9.21 6.08
CA ASP A 165 6.78 -9.80 7.32
C ASP A 165 6.05 -9.18 8.53
N VAL A 166 5.79 -7.87 8.48
CA VAL A 166 4.98 -7.17 9.49
C VAL A 166 3.57 -7.76 9.54
N CYS A 167 2.94 -7.96 8.38
CA CYS A 167 1.61 -8.54 8.27
C CYS A 167 1.58 -9.96 8.83
N ASN A 168 2.49 -10.82 8.38
CA ASN A 168 2.56 -12.21 8.85
C ASN A 168 2.80 -12.31 10.36
N GLU A 169 3.69 -11.49 10.92
CA GLU A 169 3.95 -11.46 12.36
C GLU A 169 2.71 -11.02 13.17
N LEU A 170 1.87 -10.18 12.59
CA LEU A 170 0.61 -9.72 13.16
C LEU A 170 -0.58 -10.66 12.86
N GLY A 171 -0.35 -11.80 12.22
CA GLY A 171 -1.41 -12.76 11.86
C GLY A 171 -2.28 -12.34 10.67
N LEU A 172 -1.82 -11.39 9.85
CA LEU A 172 -2.48 -11.02 8.59
C LEU A 172 -1.95 -11.90 7.45
N ASP A 173 -2.82 -12.66 6.80
CA ASP A 173 -2.46 -13.35 5.56
C ASP A 173 -2.54 -12.39 4.37
N VAL A 174 -1.36 -12.07 3.86
CA VAL A 174 -1.15 -11.17 2.72
C VAL A 174 -0.46 -11.87 1.56
N THR A 175 -0.61 -13.20 1.43
CA THR A 175 0.03 -14.01 0.39
C THR A 175 -0.10 -13.38 -1.00
N GLN A 176 1.03 -13.26 -1.71
CA GLN A 176 1.17 -12.49 -2.95
C GLN A 176 1.54 -13.37 -4.16
N PRO A 177 0.60 -14.10 -4.78
CA PRO A 177 0.92 -14.96 -5.93
C PRO A 177 1.37 -14.17 -7.18
N GLU A 178 1.10 -12.87 -7.25
CA GLU A 178 1.37 -12.00 -8.39
C GLU A 178 2.86 -11.87 -8.70
N LEU A 179 3.71 -12.02 -7.68
CA LEU A 179 5.15 -11.81 -7.76
C LEU A 179 5.98 -13.11 -7.86
N LEU A 180 5.35 -14.28 -7.92
CA LEU A 180 6.06 -15.56 -7.88
C LEU A 180 7.04 -15.75 -9.05
N LYS A 181 6.69 -15.27 -10.24
CA LYS A 181 7.48 -15.49 -11.47
C LYS A 181 7.91 -14.21 -12.16
N VAL A 182 7.25 -13.08 -11.88
CA VAL A 182 7.39 -11.83 -12.62
C VAL A 182 7.34 -10.68 -11.63
N THR A 183 8.26 -9.73 -11.75
CA THR A 183 8.29 -8.56 -10.87
C THR A 183 7.29 -7.51 -11.33
N MET A 184 6.83 -6.62 -10.43
CA MET A 184 5.89 -5.54 -10.81
C MET A 184 6.39 -4.68 -11.98
N PRO A 185 7.67 -4.23 -12.03
CA PRO A 185 8.14 -3.47 -13.19
C PRO A 185 8.16 -4.27 -14.49
N ALA A 186 8.30 -5.61 -14.41
CA ALA A 186 8.21 -6.46 -15.59
C ALA A 186 6.76 -6.64 -16.05
N TRP A 187 5.79 -6.75 -15.12
CA TRP A 187 4.38 -6.72 -15.46
C TRP A 187 3.96 -5.38 -16.07
N HIS A 188 4.36 -4.27 -15.45
CA HIS A 188 4.10 -2.94 -15.96
C HIS A 188 4.65 -2.75 -17.39
N ARG A 189 5.87 -3.22 -17.64
CA ARG A 189 6.44 -3.18 -19.00
C ARG A 189 5.61 -3.95 -20.02
N ARG A 190 5.23 -5.19 -19.70
CA ARG A 190 4.39 -6.03 -20.56
C ARG A 190 3.01 -5.42 -20.81
N TRP A 191 2.48 -4.69 -19.84
CA TRP A 191 1.25 -3.93 -20.02
C TRP A 191 1.44 -2.83 -21.07
N VAL A 192 2.44 -1.96 -20.90
CA VAL A 192 2.68 -0.83 -21.79
C VAL A 192 3.14 -1.25 -23.20
N GLU A 193 3.96 -2.30 -23.31
CA GLU A 193 4.53 -2.76 -24.58
C GLU A 193 3.61 -3.74 -25.33
N ASP A 194 2.96 -4.66 -24.60
CA ASP A 194 2.24 -5.79 -25.19
C ASP A 194 0.73 -5.81 -24.87
N GLY A 195 0.22 -4.84 -24.11
CA GLY A 195 -1.20 -4.80 -23.70
C GLY A 195 -1.62 -5.94 -22.76
N GLN A 196 -0.68 -6.51 -21.98
CA GLN A 196 -0.92 -7.67 -21.11
C GLN A 196 -1.80 -7.32 -19.89
N GLU A 197 -3.11 -7.33 -20.10
CA GLU A 197 -4.12 -6.89 -19.14
C GLU A 197 -4.06 -7.64 -17.80
N GLU A 198 -3.95 -8.97 -17.81
CA GLU A 198 -3.85 -9.77 -16.57
C GLU A 198 -2.66 -9.32 -15.71
N GLY A 199 -1.54 -8.98 -16.35
CA GLY A 199 -0.35 -8.46 -15.68
C GLY A 199 -0.61 -7.12 -14.96
N ARG A 200 -1.35 -6.21 -15.61
CA ARG A 200 -1.80 -4.95 -15.02
C ARG A 200 -2.74 -5.20 -13.83
N GLU A 201 -3.76 -6.04 -14.01
CA GLU A 201 -4.74 -6.35 -12.95
C GLU A 201 -4.08 -6.96 -11.71
N ARG A 202 -3.14 -7.89 -11.90
CA ARG A 202 -2.31 -8.45 -10.83
C ARG A 202 -1.62 -7.35 -10.03
N VAL A 203 -1.01 -6.37 -10.70
CA VAL A 203 -0.33 -5.27 -10.01
C VAL A 203 -1.31 -4.33 -9.33
N SER A 204 -2.47 -4.03 -9.93
CA SER A 204 -3.53 -3.25 -9.29
C SER A 204 -4.03 -3.90 -8.00
N VAL A 205 -4.30 -5.20 -8.01
CA VAL A 205 -4.74 -5.96 -6.82
C VAL A 205 -3.66 -6.03 -5.76
N LEU A 206 -2.40 -6.24 -6.14
CA LEU A 206 -1.27 -6.24 -5.23
C LEU A 206 -1.08 -4.88 -4.54
N ASN A 207 -1.12 -3.79 -5.29
CA ASN A 207 -0.99 -2.43 -4.77
C ASN A 207 -2.16 -2.09 -3.83
N LEU A 208 -3.40 -2.46 -4.18
CA LEU A 208 -4.54 -2.32 -3.26
C LEU A 208 -4.38 -3.15 -1.99
N ARG A 209 -3.87 -4.39 -2.10
CA ARG A 209 -3.54 -5.24 -0.94
C ARG A 209 -2.53 -4.53 -0.03
N HIS A 210 -1.51 -3.86 -0.57
CA HIS A 210 -0.55 -3.11 0.24
C HIS A 210 -1.21 -1.96 1.01
N SER A 211 -2.06 -1.16 0.36
CA SER A 211 -2.81 -0.10 1.04
C SER A 211 -3.74 -0.66 2.12
N LEU A 212 -4.53 -1.70 1.82
CA LEU A 212 -5.46 -2.26 2.81
C LEU A 212 -4.72 -2.88 4.00
N SER A 213 -3.67 -3.65 3.74
CA SER A 213 -2.84 -4.25 4.81
C SER A 213 -2.24 -3.17 5.70
N THR A 214 -1.76 -2.08 5.11
CA THR A 214 -1.21 -0.96 5.85
C THR A 214 -2.28 -0.25 6.68
N ALA A 215 -3.48 -0.06 6.15
CA ALA A 215 -4.61 0.49 6.90
C ALA A 215 -4.94 -0.36 8.14
N TYR A 216 -4.96 -1.69 8.00
CA TYR A 216 -5.20 -2.62 9.10
C TYR A 216 -4.09 -2.55 10.16
N VAL A 217 -2.82 -2.54 9.75
CA VAL A 217 -1.70 -2.38 10.68
C VAL A 217 -1.77 -1.05 11.42
N ALA A 218 -2.09 0.05 10.73
CA ALA A 218 -2.24 1.37 11.35
C ALA A 218 -3.41 1.41 12.34
N ALA A 219 -4.57 0.86 11.97
CA ALA A 219 -5.74 0.76 12.84
C ALA A 219 -5.43 -0.03 14.12
N HIS A 220 -4.75 -1.17 13.99
CA HIS A 220 -4.36 -2.00 15.11
C HIS A 220 -3.31 -1.33 16.00
N SER A 221 -2.29 -0.72 15.38
CA SER A 221 -1.25 0.04 16.07
C SER A 221 -1.79 1.23 16.86
N ALA A 222 -2.89 1.83 16.43
CA ALA A 222 -3.54 2.93 17.13
C ALA A 222 -4.56 2.45 18.18
N GLY A 223 -4.74 1.13 18.35
CA GLY A 223 -5.77 0.57 19.23
C GLY A 223 -7.21 0.83 18.76
N LEU A 224 -7.38 1.25 17.50
CA LEU A 224 -8.67 1.62 16.93
C LEU A 224 -9.46 0.41 16.42
N ALA A 225 -8.78 -0.69 16.12
CA ALA A 225 -9.42 -1.93 15.68
C ALA A 225 -8.58 -3.16 16.06
N LYS A 226 -9.18 -4.33 15.91
CA LYS A 226 -8.55 -5.63 16.15
C LYS A 226 -9.00 -6.63 15.09
N TRP A 227 -8.46 -7.83 15.12
CA TRP A 227 -9.01 -9.01 14.44
C TRP A 227 -8.96 -10.19 15.41
N ALA A 228 -9.62 -11.28 15.05
CA ALA A 228 -9.63 -12.51 15.83
C ALA A 228 -8.21 -13.09 16.01
N ASP A 229 -7.99 -13.85 17.09
CA ASP A 229 -6.67 -14.40 17.43
C ASP A 229 -6.15 -15.38 16.36
N GLU A 230 -7.05 -15.97 15.57
CA GLU A 230 -6.72 -16.84 14.43
C GLU A 230 -6.13 -16.08 13.24
N GLY A 231 -6.15 -14.74 13.27
CA GLY A 231 -5.66 -13.87 12.21
C GLY A 231 -6.74 -13.39 11.25
N LEU A 232 -6.33 -12.59 10.26
CA LEU A 232 -7.20 -12.02 9.23
C LEU A 232 -6.63 -12.24 7.83
N ASN A 233 -7.41 -12.84 6.94
CA ASN A 233 -7.03 -13.02 5.55
C ASN A 233 -7.40 -11.77 4.73
N VAL A 234 -6.39 -10.96 4.37
CA VAL A 234 -6.56 -9.73 3.61
C VAL A 234 -7.00 -10.01 2.17
N ASN A 235 -6.63 -11.17 1.60
CA ASN A 235 -7.09 -11.57 0.27
C ASN A 235 -8.62 -11.75 0.23
N ARG A 236 -9.23 -12.24 1.32
CA ARG A 236 -10.69 -12.34 1.42
C ARG A 236 -11.35 -10.97 1.50
N ALA A 237 -10.78 -10.05 2.27
CA ALA A 237 -11.27 -8.67 2.32
C ALA A 237 -11.22 -8.00 0.94
N ILE A 238 -10.13 -8.18 0.19
CA ILE A 238 -10.01 -7.67 -1.19
C ILE A 238 -11.01 -8.34 -2.13
N ALA A 239 -11.17 -9.67 -2.06
CA ALA A 239 -12.10 -10.40 -2.93
C ALA A 239 -13.55 -9.89 -2.80
N GLU A 240 -13.97 -9.59 -1.57
CA GLU A 240 -15.30 -9.06 -1.29
C GLU A 240 -15.39 -7.56 -1.63
N GLY A 241 -14.48 -6.75 -1.10
CA GLY A 241 -14.52 -5.28 -1.23
C GLY A 241 -14.23 -4.76 -2.64
N ALA A 242 -13.57 -5.55 -3.49
CA ALA A 242 -13.28 -5.21 -4.89
C ALA A 242 -13.94 -6.18 -5.88
N LYS A 243 -15.00 -6.87 -5.47
CA LYS A 243 -15.72 -7.84 -6.32
C LYS A 243 -16.13 -7.22 -7.66
N GLY A 244 -15.78 -7.90 -8.76
CA GLY A 244 -16.11 -7.47 -10.12
C GLY A 244 -15.23 -6.34 -10.66
N ALA A 245 -14.23 -5.86 -9.92
CA ALA A 245 -13.33 -4.81 -10.38
C ALA A 245 -12.26 -5.30 -11.36
N TRP A 246 -11.77 -6.53 -11.16
CA TRP A 246 -10.72 -7.14 -11.98
C TRP A 246 -10.97 -8.63 -12.18
N SER A 247 -10.76 -9.12 -13.40
CA SER A 247 -10.90 -10.54 -13.72
C SER A 247 -9.89 -11.40 -12.94
N TRP A 248 -8.74 -10.82 -12.58
CA TRP A 248 -7.74 -11.45 -11.72
C TRP A 248 -8.30 -12.00 -10.39
N LEU A 249 -9.30 -11.35 -9.80
CA LEU A 249 -9.92 -11.81 -8.53
C LEU A 249 -10.72 -13.12 -8.69
N GLU A 250 -11.13 -13.44 -9.92
CA GLU A 250 -11.84 -14.67 -10.27
C GLU A 250 -10.89 -15.77 -10.77
N ASN A 251 -9.61 -15.47 -10.91
CA ASN A 251 -8.61 -16.43 -11.37
C ASN A 251 -8.38 -17.53 -10.31
N PRO A 252 -8.28 -18.82 -10.70
CA PRO A 252 -8.02 -19.91 -9.77
C PRO A 252 -6.82 -19.71 -8.85
N ILE A 253 -5.76 -19.05 -9.35
CA ILE A 253 -4.57 -18.76 -8.54
C ILE A 253 -4.93 -17.84 -7.37
N PHE A 254 -5.81 -16.86 -7.58
CA PHE A 254 -6.25 -15.94 -6.53
C PHE A 254 -7.33 -16.59 -5.64
N THR A 255 -8.33 -17.27 -6.21
CA THR A 255 -9.42 -17.88 -5.43
C THR A 255 -8.91 -18.99 -4.50
N ASN A 256 -7.85 -19.70 -4.87
CA ASN A 256 -7.19 -20.67 -3.98
C ASN A 256 -6.64 -20.03 -2.69
N LEU A 257 -6.36 -18.72 -2.67
CA LEU A 257 -5.96 -17.99 -1.44
C LEU A 257 -7.12 -17.82 -0.45
N LEU A 258 -8.36 -17.99 -0.93
CA LEU A 258 -9.57 -17.79 -0.13
C LEU A 258 -9.96 -19.08 0.60
N GLU A 259 -9.44 -20.22 0.12
CA GLU A 259 -9.64 -21.56 0.62
C GLU A 259 -8.64 -21.89 1.72
N ASP A 260 -8.75 -21.24 2.88
CA ASP A 260 -8.27 -21.77 4.16
C ASP A 260 -8.82 -20.92 5.32
N ARG A 261 -9.06 -21.56 6.48
CA ARG A 261 -9.64 -20.93 7.69
C ARG A 261 -8.60 -20.61 8.76
N SER A 262 -7.35 -21.00 8.58
CA SER A 262 -6.25 -20.69 9.47
C SER A 262 -5.25 -19.83 8.73
N CYS A 263 -5.02 -18.59 9.16
CA CYS A 263 -3.79 -17.91 8.82
C CYS A 263 -2.65 -18.85 9.26
N PRO A 264 -1.67 -19.17 8.40
CA PRO A 264 -0.54 -19.99 8.80
C PRO A 264 0.38 -19.15 9.70
N SER A 265 -0.01 -19.00 10.97
CA SER A 265 0.87 -18.48 12.03
C SER A 265 1.96 -19.49 12.41
N GLU A 266 1.86 -20.73 11.93
CA GLU A 266 2.89 -21.74 12.07
C GLU A 266 3.31 -22.27 10.69
N SER A 267 4.62 -22.17 10.39
CA SER A 267 5.35 -22.85 9.29
C SER A 267 5.65 -22.10 7.98
N ALA A 268 5.44 -20.79 7.86
CA ALA A 268 6.17 -20.03 6.84
C ALA A 268 7.65 -19.93 7.25
N ALA A 269 8.42 -20.96 6.94
CA ALA A 269 9.87 -20.92 7.00
C ALA A 269 10.32 -19.64 6.28
N LEU A 270 10.88 -18.72 7.07
CA LEU A 270 11.46 -17.47 6.59
C LEU A 270 12.21 -17.78 5.29
N SER A 271 11.74 -17.22 4.18
CA SER A 271 12.47 -17.24 2.91
C SER A 271 13.95 -16.99 3.22
N PRO A 272 14.89 -17.82 2.73
CA PRO A 272 16.28 -17.71 3.09
C PRO A 272 16.72 -16.28 2.83
N SER A 273 16.98 -15.59 3.93
CA SER A 273 17.61 -14.29 3.93
C SER A 273 18.80 -14.39 3.00
N LYS A 274 18.95 -13.43 2.08
CA LYS A 274 20.22 -13.26 1.36
C LYS A 274 21.32 -13.31 2.40
N GLU A 275 22.05 -14.42 2.43
CA GLU A 275 23.20 -14.57 3.29
C GLU A 275 24.07 -13.34 3.11
N LEU A 276 24.52 -12.80 4.24
CA LEU A 276 25.53 -11.77 4.29
C LEU A 276 26.66 -12.19 3.35
N ARG A 277 26.81 -11.47 2.22
CA ARG A 277 27.98 -11.63 1.38
C ARG A 277 29.21 -11.43 2.27
N PRO A 278 30.18 -12.35 2.25
CA PRO A 278 31.42 -12.17 3.00
C PRO A 278 32.04 -10.81 2.60
N PRO A 279 32.61 -10.06 3.55
CA PRO A 279 33.28 -8.82 3.24
C PRO A 279 34.36 -9.08 2.18
N ALA A 280 34.39 -8.24 1.14
CA ALA A 280 35.38 -8.31 0.08
C ALA A 280 36.79 -8.35 0.71
N LYS A 281 37.56 -9.38 0.37
CA LYS A 281 38.98 -9.49 0.79
C LYS A 281 39.70 -8.20 0.39
N ARG A 282 40.26 -7.51 1.38
CA ARG A 282 41.25 -6.45 1.17
C ARG A 282 42.32 -6.99 0.23
N ARG A 283 42.54 -6.33 -0.90
CA ARG A 283 43.72 -6.55 -1.73
C ARG A 283 44.95 -6.24 -0.87
N SER A 284 45.78 -7.25 -0.63
CA SER A 284 47.10 -7.07 -0.06
C SER A 284 47.95 -6.28 -1.04
N SER A 285 48.40 -5.10 -0.64
CA SER A 285 49.47 -4.38 -1.33
C SER A 285 50.80 -5.07 -1.05
N THR A 286 51.37 -5.66 -2.09
CA THR A 286 52.80 -6.01 -2.24
C THR A 286 53.02 -5.94 -3.76
N ARG A 287 53.89 -5.12 -4.34
CA ARG A 287 55.03 -4.30 -3.91
C ARG A 287 54.95 -2.95 -4.63
#